data_AF-A0A399PAF3-F1
#
_entry.id   AF-A0A399PAF3-F1
#
_cell.length_a   1.000
_cell.length_b   1.000
_cell.length_c   1.000
_cell.angle_alpha   90.00
_cell.angle_beta   90.00
_cell.angle_gamma   90.00
#
_symmetry.space_group_name_H-M   'P 1'
#
loop_
_entity.id
_entity.type
_entity.pdbx_description
1 polymer ?
#
loop_
_entity_poly.entity_id
_entity_poly.type
_entity_poly.pdbx_seq_one_letter_code
_entity_poly.pdbx_strand_id
1 'polypeptide(L)'
;QLGVLAGLAAAALGVSALAFAPGLWVVAIPGFLLWGLAFGAIPTLLQTRMLHAAHPSFRDTASSFYTTAFNVGIGGGALVGGALLDGFGIAALPGAFLAVMAVSVVLVVGSAGRAARGRAAAARTAG
;
A
#
# COMPACT_ATOMS: atom_id res chain seq x y z
N GLN A 1 -5.40 8.61 7.57
CA GLN A 1 -5.78 7.78 6.39
C GLN A 1 -5.49 8.49 5.08
N LEU A 2 -5.74 9.80 5.00
CA LEU A 2 -5.33 10.64 3.86
C LEU A 2 -3.87 10.41 3.44
N GLY A 3 -2.91 10.38 4.37
CA GLY A 3 -1.50 10.13 4.03
C GLY A 3 -1.24 8.79 3.34
N VAL A 4 -1.88 7.69 3.79
CA VAL A 4 -1.73 6.38 3.15
C VAL A 4 -2.36 6.38 1.77
N LEU A 5 -3.54 6.96 1.62
CA LEU A 5 -4.22 7.07 0.31
C LEU A 5 -3.44 7.95 -0.65
N ALA A 6 -2.88 9.07 -0.18
CA ALA A 6 -2.01 9.94 -0.96
C ALA A 6 -0.73 9.22 -1.38
N GLY A 7 -0.12 8.44 -0.49
CA GLY A 7 1.02 7.58 -0.82
C GLY A 7 0.67 6.56 -1.90
N LEU A 8 -0.44 5.83 -1.75
CA LEU A 8 -0.90 4.87 -2.77
C LEU A 8 -1.15 5.53 -4.13
N ALA A 9 -1.78 6.72 -4.13
CA ALA A 9 -2.01 7.49 -5.35
C ALA A 9 -0.69 7.96 -5.98
N ALA A 10 0.26 8.47 -5.19
CA ALA A 10 1.58 8.88 -5.65
C ALA A 10 2.36 7.70 -6.24
N ALA A 11 2.35 6.53 -5.60
CA ALA A 11 2.98 5.33 -6.11
C ALA A 11 2.36 4.87 -7.44
N ALA A 12 1.02 4.87 -7.54
CA ALA A 12 0.31 4.52 -8.77
C ALA A 12 0.61 5.52 -9.91
N LEU A 13 0.65 6.82 -9.62
CA LEU A 13 1.01 7.86 -10.58
C LEU A 13 2.45 7.70 -11.07
N GLY A 14 3.40 7.46 -10.15
CA GLY A 14 4.80 7.24 -10.49
C GLY A 14 5.00 6.03 -11.43
N VAL A 15 4.38 4.89 -11.10
CA VAL A 15 4.43 3.69 -11.94
C VAL A 15 3.69 3.88 -13.26
N SER A 16 2.57 4.60 -13.28
CA SER A 16 1.88 4.93 -14.53
C SER A 16 2.76 5.77 -15.46
N ALA A 17 3.46 6.77 -14.92
CA ALA A 17 4.39 7.59 -15.69
C ALA A 17 5.53 6.76 -16.30
N LEU A 18 6.09 5.82 -15.52
CA LEU A 18 7.10 4.87 -16.00
C LEU A 18 6.57 3.93 -17.09
N ALA A 19 5.29 3.55 -17.03
CA ALA A 19 4.67 2.66 -18.01
C ALA A 19 4.45 3.33 -19.38
N PHE A 20 4.04 4.60 -19.40
CA PHE A 20 3.70 5.31 -20.64
C PHE A 20 4.90 5.94 -21.36
N ALA A 21 5.96 6.30 -20.62
CA ALA A 21 7.11 7.00 -21.20
C ALA A 21 8.46 6.47 -20.67
N PRO A 22 8.74 5.15 -20.74
CA PRO A 22 9.92 4.55 -20.13
C PRO A 22 11.25 5.07 -20.70
N GLY A 23 11.28 5.54 -21.95
CA GLY A 23 12.48 6.07 -22.60
C GLY A 23 12.75 7.56 -22.37
N LEU A 24 11.83 8.28 -21.72
CA LEU A 24 11.93 9.72 -21.54
C LEU A 24 12.42 10.04 -20.13
N TRP A 25 13.72 10.33 -19.99
CA TRP A 25 14.39 10.58 -18.70
C TRP A 25 13.71 11.64 -17.84
N VAL A 26 13.18 12.70 -18.47
CA VAL A 26 12.45 13.78 -17.79
C VAL A 26 11.13 13.30 -17.15
N VAL A 27 10.57 12.17 -17.58
CA VAL A 27 9.41 11.52 -16.95
C VAL A 27 9.85 10.38 -16.04
N ALA A 28 10.83 9.58 -16.47
CA ALA A 28 11.26 8.39 -15.76
C ALA A 28 11.88 8.72 -14.39
N ILE A 29 12.76 9.73 -14.31
CA ILE A 29 13.41 10.08 -13.04
C ILE A 29 12.37 10.60 -12.02
N PRO A 30 11.51 11.60 -12.34
CA PRO A 30 10.50 12.03 -11.39
C PRO A 30 9.49 10.93 -11.02
N GLY A 31 9.10 10.08 -11.99
CA GLY A 31 8.20 8.96 -11.74
C GLY A 31 8.79 7.96 -10.75
N PHE A 32 10.07 7.61 -10.92
CA PHE A 32 10.80 6.73 -10.01
C PHE A 32 10.97 7.35 -8.61
N LEU A 33 11.31 8.65 -8.53
CA LEU A 33 11.41 9.36 -7.25
C LEU A 33 10.07 9.42 -6.51
N LEU A 34 8.98 9.72 -7.23
CA LEU A 34 7.64 9.79 -6.66
C LEU A 34 7.21 8.42 -6.12
N TRP A 35 7.44 7.37 -6.90
CA TRP A 35 7.18 6.00 -6.47
C TRP A 35 8.03 5.60 -5.26
N GLY A 36 9.34 5.89 -5.28
CA GLY A 36 10.25 5.56 -4.18
C GLY A 36 9.89 6.28 -2.87
N LEU A 37 9.55 7.57 -2.95
CA LEU A 37 9.07 8.35 -1.80
C LEU A 37 7.77 7.78 -1.23
N ALA A 38 6.82 7.43 -2.10
CA ALA A 38 5.57 6.82 -1.69
C ALA A 38 5.81 5.46 -1.02
N PHE A 39 6.66 4.61 -1.60
CA PHE A 39 7.02 3.31 -1.05
C PHE A 39 7.72 3.41 0.31
N GLY A 40 8.51 4.45 0.56
CA GLY A 40 9.09 4.72 1.88
C GLY A 40 8.06 5.21 2.91
N ALA A 41 7.09 6.02 2.49
CA ALA A 41 6.09 6.63 3.38
C ALA A 41 4.95 5.67 3.77
N ILE A 42 4.47 4.82 2.85
CA ILE A 42 3.30 3.96 3.11
C ILE A 42 3.52 3.00 4.29
N PRO A 43 4.63 2.23 4.37
CA PRO A 43 4.86 1.29 5.46
C PRO A 43 4.94 1.99 6.82
N THR A 44 5.68 3.09 6.90
CA THR A 44 5.83 3.85 8.14
C THR A 44 4.47 4.40 8.62
N LEU A 45 3.67 4.98 7.72
CA LEU A 45 2.32 5.45 8.04
C LEU A 45 1.38 4.32 8.50
N LEU A 46 1.44 3.15 7.86
CA LEU A 46 0.64 1.99 8.24
C LEU A 46 1.06 1.44 9.60
N GLN A 47 2.37 1.35 9.87
CA GLN A 47 2.90 0.93 11.16
C GLN A 47 2.49 1.88 12.28
N THR A 48 2.64 3.20 12.08
CA THR A 48 2.17 4.21 13.04
C THR A 48 0.68 4.08 13.31
N ARG A 49 -0.13 3.87 12.26
CA ARG A 49 -1.58 3.66 12.42
C ARG A 49 -1.89 2.39 13.21
N MET A 50 -1.17 1.30 12.93
CA MET A 50 -1.31 0.03 13.65
C MET A 50 -1.02 0.21 15.14
N LEU A 51 0.05 0.93 15.50
CA LEU A 51 0.42 1.18 16.90
C LEU A 51 -0.59 2.04 17.65
N HIS A 52 -1.23 3.00 16.97
CA HIS A 52 -2.33 3.78 17.53
C HIS A 52 -3.63 3.00 17.68
N ALA A 53 -3.90 2.03 16.81
CA ALA A 53 -5.10 1.21 16.87
C ALA A 53 -4.98 0.04 17.86
N ALA A 54 -3.76 -0.48 18.07
CA ALA A 54 -3.51 -1.59 18.98
C ALA A 54 -3.56 -1.14 20.45
N HIS A 55 -4.23 -1.93 21.29
CA HIS A 55 -4.15 -1.76 22.75
C HIS A 55 -2.68 -1.95 23.21
N PRO A 56 -2.20 -1.20 24.22
CA PRO A 56 -0.80 -1.24 24.65
C PRO A 56 -0.25 -2.65 24.91
N SER A 57 -1.05 -3.53 25.52
CA SER A 57 -0.65 -4.92 25.81
C SER A 57 -0.43 -5.80 24.58
N PHE A 58 -0.95 -5.43 23.41
CA PHE A 58 -0.89 -6.21 22.18
C PHE A 58 -0.06 -5.55 21.08
N ARG A 59 0.66 -4.46 21.39
CA ARG A 59 1.48 -3.73 20.39
C ARG A 59 2.61 -4.57 19.80
N ASP A 60 3.25 -5.39 20.63
CA ASP A 60 4.33 -6.28 20.19
C ASP A 60 3.80 -7.33 19.20
N THR A 61 2.73 -8.02 19.58
CA THR A 61 2.02 -8.98 18.71
C THR A 61 1.56 -8.32 17.40
N ALA A 62 0.95 -7.14 17.46
CA ALA A 62 0.51 -6.42 16.27
C ALA A 62 1.68 -6.04 15.35
N SER A 63 2.83 -5.65 15.93
CA SER A 63 4.05 -5.34 15.17
C SER A 63 4.65 -6.58 14.52
N SER A 64 4.62 -7.73 15.20
CA SER A 64 5.00 -9.02 14.61
C SER A 64 4.13 -9.35 13.39
N PHE A 65 2.81 -9.26 13.51
CA PHE A 65 1.89 -9.47 12.38
C PHE A 65 2.15 -8.49 11.23
N TYR A 66 2.42 -7.22 11.54
CA TYR A 66 2.74 -6.21 10.54
C TYR A 66 4.01 -6.59 9.74
N THR A 67 5.09 -6.96 10.43
CA THR A 67 6.35 -7.37 9.81
C THR A 67 6.19 -8.66 9.00
N THR A 68 5.45 -9.65 9.51
CA THR A 68 5.15 -10.88 8.77
C THR A 68 4.37 -10.57 7.50
N ALA A 69 3.32 -9.75 7.57
CA ALA A 69 2.55 -9.36 6.40
C ALA A 69 3.40 -8.58 5.38
N PHE A 70 4.30 -7.71 5.85
CA PHE A 70 5.21 -6.97 4.99
C PHE A 70 6.18 -7.91 4.25
N ASN A 71 6.79 -8.87 4.95
CA ASN A 71 7.68 -9.87 4.36
C ASN A 71 6.96 -10.80 3.38
N VAL A 72 5.73 -11.22 3.71
CA VAL A 72 4.87 -11.98 2.77
C VAL A 72 4.57 -11.15 1.53
N GLY A 73 4.32 -9.85 1.68
CA GLY A 73 4.14 -8.93 0.57
C GLY A 73 5.37 -8.84 -0.34
N ILE A 74 6.57 -8.73 0.24
CA ILE A 74 7.83 -8.70 -0.53
C ILE A 74 8.06 -10.05 -1.23
N GLY A 75 8.04 -11.15 -0.49
CA GLY A 75 8.32 -12.48 -1.04
C GLY A 75 7.27 -12.92 -2.07
N GLY A 76 5.99 -12.75 -1.75
CA GLY A 76 4.89 -13.04 -2.67
C GLY A 76 4.91 -12.12 -3.89
N GLY A 77 5.19 -10.83 -3.71
CA GLY A 77 5.33 -9.88 -4.81
C GLY A 77 6.50 -10.21 -5.72
N ALA A 78 7.65 -10.63 -5.18
CA ALA A 78 8.80 -11.06 -5.95
C ALA A 78 8.52 -12.35 -6.73
N LEU A 79 7.85 -13.34 -6.11
CA LEU A 79 7.45 -14.58 -6.77
C LEU A 79 6.50 -14.31 -7.95
N VAL A 80 5.40 -13.58 -7.69
CA VAL A 80 4.40 -13.25 -8.71
C VAL A 80 5.00 -12.34 -9.79
N GLY A 81 5.78 -11.35 -9.39
CA GLY A 81 6.47 -10.45 -10.31
C GLY A 81 7.48 -11.16 -11.21
N GLY A 82 8.24 -12.11 -10.66
CA GLY A 82 9.16 -12.95 -11.43
C GLY A 82 8.42 -13.80 -12.47
N ALA A 83 7.35 -14.49 -12.05
CA ALA A 83 6.53 -15.28 -12.98
C ALA A 83 5.90 -14.43 -14.10
N LEU A 84 5.44 -13.22 -13.77
CA LEU A 84 4.91 -12.28 -14.77
C LEU A 84 6.00 -11.77 -15.72
N LEU A 85 7.19 -11.48 -15.20
CA LEU A 85 8.33 -11.05 -16.00
C LEU A 85 8.78 -12.15 -16.97
N ASP A 86 8.88 -13.39 -16.50
CA ASP A 86 9.31 -14.53 -17.32
C ASP A 86 8.26 -14.87 -18.41
N GLY A 87 6.97 -14.78 -18.09
CA GLY A 87 5.89 -15.16 -19.00
C GLY A 87 5.42 -14.07 -19.96
N PHE A 88 5.34 -12.82 -19.50
CA PHE A 88 4.74 -11.70 -20.23
C PHE A 88 5.69 -10.52 -20.45
N GLY A 89 6.92 -10.61 -19.93
CA GLY A 89 7.92 -9.55 -20.04
C GLY A 89 7.67 -8.37 -19.12
N ILE A 90 8.59 -7.41 -19.16
CA ILE A 90 8.61 -6.26 -18.25
C ILE A 90 7.37 -5.36 -18.36
N ALA A 91 6.72 -5.34 -19.52
CA ALA A 91 5.52 -4.52 -19.78
C ALA A 91 4.29 -4.95 -18.95
N ALA A 92 4.26 -6.17 -18.43
CA ALA A 92 3.16 -6.64 -17.58
C ALA A 92 3.22 -6.10 -16.14
N LEU A 93 4.42 -5.75 -15.65
CA LEU A 93 4.63 -5.39 -14.24
C LEU A 93 3.89 -4.11 -13.82
N PRO A 94 3.83 -3.02 -14.61
CA PRO A 94 3.07 -1.85 -14.22
C PRO A 94 1.58 -2.13 -14.03
N GLY A 95 0.97 -2.94 -14.92
CA GLY A 95 -0.44 -3.31 -14.82
C GLY A 95 -0.73 -4.12 -13.55
N ALA A 96 0.11 -5.11 -13.24
CA ALA A 96 0.01 -5.90 -12.01
C ALA A 96 0.17 -5.03 -10.76
N PHE A 97 1.15 -4.12 -10.75
CA PHE A 97 1.35 -3.17 -9.65
C PHE A 97 0.10 -2.30 -9.42
N LEU A 98 -0.48 -1.75 -10.49
CA LEU A 98 -1.69 -0.92 -10.40
C LEU A 98 -2.90 -1.71 -9.89
N ALA A 99 -3.04 -2.99 -10.27
CA ALA A 99 -4.09 -3.85 -9.74
C ALA A 99 -3.93 -4.07 -8.22
N VAL A 100 -2.71 -4.32 -7.74
CA VAL A 100 -2.42 -4.44 -6.30
C VAL A 100 -2.67 -3.14 -5.56
N MET A 101 -2.32 -1.98 -6.15
CA MET A 101 -2.65 -0.67 -5.58
C MET A 101 -4.15 -0.44 -5.49
N ALA A 102 -4.92 -0.82 -6.51
CA ALA A 102 -6.39 -0.70 -6.49
C ALA A 102 -7.00 -1.54 -5.36
N VAL A 103 -6.58 -2.79 -5.21
CA VAL A 103 -6.98 -3.65 -4.08
C VAL A 103 -6.60 -3.01 -2.74
N SER A 104 -5.39 -2.46 -2.64
CA SER A 104 -4.90 -1.80 -1.43
C SER A 104 -5.77 -0.59 -1.05
N VAL A 105 -6.18 0.23 -2.02
CA VAL A 105 -7.11 1.36 -1.79
C VAL A 105 -8.44 0.86 -1.25
N VAL A 106 -9.02 -0.18 -1.86
CA VAL A 106 -10.29 -0.78 -1.41
C VAL A 106 -10.17 -1.27 0.05
N LEU A 107 -9.08 -1.96 0.40
CA LEU A 107 -8.85 -2.45 1.76
C LEU A 107 -8.69 -1.30 2.76
N VAL A 108 -7.93 -0.24 2.41
CA VAL A 108 -7.71 0.91 3.29
C VAL A 108 -9.03 1.66 3.54
N VAL A 109 -9.80 1.95 2.49
CA VAL A 109 -11.10 2.62 2.59
C VAL A 109 -12.10 1.75 3.34
N GLY A 110 -12.17 0.45 3.03
CA GLY A 110 -13.03 -0.50 3.74
C GLY A 110 -12.72 -0.59 5.23
N SER A 111 -11.44 -0.58 5.61
CA SER A 111 -11.02 -0.54 7.01
C SER A 111 -11.45 0.74 7.72
N ALA A 112 -11.46 1.87 7.01
CA ALA A 112 -11.97 3.16 7.52
C ALA A 112 -13.44 3.07 7.88
N GLY A 113 -14.24 2.57 6.94
CA GLY A 113 -15.69 2.48 7.07
C GLY A 113 -16.10 1.56 8.22
N ARG A 114 -15.42 0.42 8.38
CA ARG A 114 -15.65 -0.48 9.52
C ARG A 114 -15.35 0.20 10.87
N ALA A 115 -14.24 0.91 10.96
CA ALA A 115 -13.87 1.63 12.19
C ALA A 115 -14.83 2.79 12.52
N ALA A 116 -15.37 3.49 11.51
CA ALA A 116 -16.38 4.53 11.71
C ALA A 116 -17.72 3.94 12.21
N ARG A 117 -18.18 2.84 11.60
CA ARG A 117 -19.41 2.15 11.99
C ARG A 117 -19.35 1.59 13.40
N GLY A 118 -18.20 1.01 13.80
CA GLY A 118 -18.01 0.49 15.16
C GLY A 118 -18.13 1.58 16.22
N ARG A 119 -17.53 2.76 15.98
CA ARG A 119 -17.66 3.92 16.88
C ARG A 119 -19.10 4.43 16.99
N ALA A 120 -19.82 4.51 15.87
CA ALA A 120 -21.23 4.92 15.85
C ALA A 120 -22.13 3.93 16.59
N ALA A 121 -21.86 2.62 16.50
CA ALA A 121 -22.61 1.60 17.23
C ALA A 121 -22.39 1.70 18.75
N ALA A 122 -21.14 1.86 19.20
CA ALA A 122 -20.80 1.99 20.62
C ALA A 122 -21.43 3.25 21.27
N ALA A 123 -21.53 4.36 20.51
CA ALA A 123 -22.17 5.57 20.98
C ALA A 123 -23.69 5.40 21.23
N ARG A 124 -24.36 4.55 20.44
CA ARG A 124 -25.80 4.26 20.59
C ARG A 124 -26.12 3.34 21.76
N THR A 125 -25.18 2.52 22.20
CA THR A 125 -25.36 1.63 23.36
C THR A 125 -25.05 2.31 24.70
N ALA A 126 -24.45 3.50 24.67
CA ALA A 126 -23.99 4.24 25.84
C ALA A 126 -24.93 5.39 26.27
N GLY A 127 -26.00 5.65 25.50
CA GLY A 127 -27.06 6.60 25.83
C GLY A 127 -28.39 5.88 25.97
#